data_AF-A0A9D1S7I9-F1
#
_entry.id   AF-A0A9D1S7I9-F1
#
_cell.length_a   1.000
_cell.length_b   1.000
_cell.length_c   1.000
_cell.angle_alpha   90.00
_cell.angle_beta   90.00
_cell.angle_gamma   90.00
#
_symmetry.space_group_name_H-M   'P 1'
#
loop_
_entity.id
_entity.type
_entity.pdbx_description
1 polymer ?
#
loop_
_entity_poly.entity_id
_entity_poly.type
_entity_poly.pdbx_seq_one_letter_code
_entity_poly.pdbx_strand_id
1 'polypeptide(L)'
;MKTCPYCGESIEDNSAQCFKCGTHLKTSAYQKICPKCKQIYRADQDYCKNCPDTLLSVYMPDAASEKGSAAWMYVVGFLFPLIGIILGIVYIARKEDALGKSLLLFSIFAPMAAGVVLGILTGLF
;
A
#
# COMPACT_ATOMS: atom_id res chain seq x y z
N MET A 1 -10.09 15.13 10.69
CA MET A 1 -10.68 16.09 11.64
C MET A 1 -11.82 15.37 12.36
N LYS A 2 -11.86 15.39 13.69
CA LYS A 2 -12.86 14.71 14.52
C LYS A 2 -13.67 15.73 15.32
N THR A 3 -14.92 15.41 15.63
CA THR A 3 -15.79 16.32 16.40
C THR A 3 -15.74 15.95 17.88
N CYS A 4 -15.69 16.95 18.76
CA CYS A 4 -15.79 16.75 20.19
C CYS A 4 -17.16 16.13 20.54
N PRO A 5 -17.21 14.95 21.19
CA PRO A 5 -18.48 14.34 21.56
C PRO A 5 -19.21 15.08 22.69
N TYR A 6 -18.55 16.03 23.37
CA TYR A 6 -19.11 16.76 24.51
C TYR A 6 -19.59 18.18 24.15
N CYS A 7 -18.90 18.88 23.24
CA CYS A 7 -19.24 20.26 22.88
C CYS A 7 -19.48 20.51 21.38
N GLY A 8 -19.32 19.48 20.53
CA GLY A 8 -19.60 19.58 19.09
C GLY A 8 -18.55 20.34 18.27
N GLU A 9 -17.45 20.78 18.87
CA GLU A 9 -16.38 21.51 18.17
C GLU A 9 -15.55 20.61 17.25
N SER A 10 -15.07 21.12 16.12
CA SER A 10 -14.13 20.40 15.25
C SER A 10 -12.71 20.44 15.82
N ILE A 11 -12.05 19.29 15.84
CA ILE A 11 -10.74 19.11 16.46
C ILE A 11 -9.85 18.30 15.52
N GLU A 12 -8.55 18.58 15.55
CA GLU A 12 -7.55 17.77 14.87
C GLU A 12 -7.51 16.34 15.42
N ASP A 13 -7.26 15.36 14.54
CA ASP A 13 -7.38 13.93 14.88
C ASP A 13 -6.41 13.50 15.98
N ASN A 14 -5.24 14.14 16.04
CA ASN A 14 -4.18 13.88 17.02
C ASN A 14 -4.32 14.66 18.33
N SER A 15 -5.32 15.54 18.45
CA SER A 15 -5.51 16.28 19.69
C SER A 15 -5.99 15.36 20.82
N ALA A 16 -5.24 15.37 21.92
CA ALA A 16 -5.55 14.66 23.17
C ALA A 16 -6.49 15.46 24.09
N GLN A 17 -6.83 16.71 23.75
CA GLN A 17 -7.68 17.57 24.57
C GLN A 17 -8.45 18.60 23.71
N CYS A 18 -9.74 18.74 23.95
CA CYS A 18 -10.52 19.77 23.28
C CYS A 18 -10.12 21.17 23.76
N PHE A 19 -9.70 22.03 22.83
CA PHE A 19 -9.31 23.42 23.12
C PHE A 19 -10.48 24.29 23.61
N LYS A 20 -11.73 23.93 23.29
CA LYS A 20 -12.92 24.71 23.65
C LYS A 20 -13.53 24.30 25.00
N CYS A 21 -13.68 22.99 25.26
CA CYS A 21 -14.30 22.50 26.50
C CYS A 21 -13.31 21.90 27.51
N GLY A 22 -12.01 21.85 27.18
CA GLY A 22 -10.98 21.32 28.07
C GLY A 22 -11.03 19.81 28.30
N THR A 23 -11.96 19.08 27.68
CA THR A 23 -12.10 17.64 27.89
C THR A 23 -10.95 16.87 27.24
N HIS A 24 -10.31 15.97 28.01
CA HIS A 24 -9.32 15.04 27.47
C HIS A 24 -9.99 14.04 26.52
N LEU A 25 -9.62 14.13 25.25
CA LEU A 25 -10.06 13.19 24.22
C LEU A 25 -9.12 11.99 24.29
N LYS A 26 -9.66 10.83 24.65
CA LYS A 26 -8.92 9.57 24.50
C LYS A 26 -8.56 9.46 23.02
N THR A 27 -7.28 9.66 22.69
CA THR A 27 -6.77 9.49 21.34
C THR A 27 -6.76 7.99 21.04
N SER A 28 -7.91 7.43 20.70
CA SER A 28 -8.04 6.04 20.31
C SER A 28 -7.60 5.88 18.86
N ALA A 29 -6.35 6.22 18.56
CA ALA A 29 -5.73 5.94 17.27
C ALA A 29 -5.14 4.52 17.21
N TYR A 30 -5.05 3.83 18.36
CA TYR A 30 -4.58 2.46 18.41
C TYR A 30 -5.74 1.52 18.72
N GLN A 31 -5.77 0.38 18.05
CA GLN A 31 -6.68 -0.72 18.36
C GLN A 31 -5.94 -1.71 19.26
N LYS A 32 -6.66 -2.64 19.85
CA LYS A 32 -6.05 -3.76 20.56
C LYS A 32 -6.53 -5.08 19.96
N ILE A 33 -5.72 -6.13 20.03
CA ILE A 33 -6.04 -7.45 19.50
C ILE A 33 -5.93 -8.50 20.61
N CYS A 34 -6.85 -9.47 20.62
CA CYS A 34 -6.73 -10.62 21.50
C CYS A 34 -5.69 -11.61 20.95
N PRO A 35 -4.63 -11.98 21.69
CA PRO A 35 -3.62 -12.92 21.22
C PRO A 35 -4.16 -14.36 21.04
N LYS A 36 -5.28 -14.73 21.66
CA LYS A 36 -5.89 -16.06 21.53
C LYS A 36 -6.88 -16.16 20.37
N CYS A 37 -7.89 -15.30 20.33
CA CYS A 37 -8.97 -15.37 19.34
C CYS A 37 -8.80 -14.42 18.15
N LYS A 38 -7.76 -13.57 18.16
CA LYS A 38 -7.44 -12.57 17.11
C LYS A 38 -8.53 -11.53 16.84
N GLN A 39 -9.53 -11.42 17.71
CA GLN A 39 -10.54 -10.38 17.59
C GLN A 39 -9.95 -9.01 17.91
N ILE A 40 -10.30 -8.00 17.12
CA ILE A 40 -9.85 -6.62 17.27
C ILE A 40 -10.87 -5.84 18.10
N TYR A 41 -10.37 -5.04 19.03
CA TYR A 41 -11.12 -4.23 19.97
C TYR A 41 -10.65 -2.78 19.92
N ARG A 42 -11.52 -1.89 20.41
CA ARG A 42 -11.19 -0.47 20.60
C ARG A 42 -10.21 -0.32 21.79
N ALA A 43 -9.47 0.79 21.80
CA ALA A 43 -8.43 1.09 22.80
C ALA A 43 -8.92 1.02 24.26
N ASP A 44 -10.22 1.27 24.48
CA ASP A 44 -10.88 1.34 25.77
C ASP A 44 -11.16 -0.03 26.41
N GLN A 45 -10.92 -1.14 25.70
CA GLN A 45 -11.10 -2.48 26.25
C GLN A 45 -9.76 -3.10 26.64
N ASP A 46 -9.70 -3.69 27.83
CA ASP A 46 -8.49 -4.35 28.35
C ASP A 46 -8.56 -5.89 28.27
N TYR A 47 -9.77 -6.46 28.26
CA TYR A 47 -10.01 -7.90 28.27
C TYR A 47 -10.86 -8.39 27.11
N CYS A 48 -10.58 -9.60 26.63
CA CYS A 48 -11.34 -10.24 25.57
C CYS A 48 -12.67 -10.83 26.07
N LYS A 49 -13.78 -10.55 25.38
CA LYS A 49 -15.11 -11.10 25.69
C LYS A 49 -15.22 -12.62 25.50
N ASN A 50 -14.46 -13.17 24.56
CA ASN A 50 -14.50 -14.60 24.20
C ASN A 50 -13.40 -15.41 24.91
N CYS A 51 -12.44 -14.75 25.54
CA CYS A 51 -11.32 -15.38 26.24
C CYS A 51 -11.17 -14.67 27.60
N PRO A 52 -11.95 -15.09 28.62
CA PRO A 52 -12.18 -14.29 29.84
C PRO A 52 -10.94 -13.96 30.69
N ASP A 53 -9.77 -14.53 30.42
CA ASP A 53 -8.52 -14.24 31.16
C ASP A 53 -7.40 -13.67 30.28
N THR A 54 -7.75 -13.15 29.09
CA THR A 54 -6.75 -12.71 28.11
C THR A 54 -6.73 -11.20 27.99
N LEU A 55 -5.57 -10.62 28.32
CA LEU A 55 -5.28 -9.21 28.10
C LEU A 55 -5.12 -8.92 26.61
N LEU A 56 -5.71 -7.82 26.18
CA LEU A 56 -5.63 -7.33 24.81
C LEU A 56 -4.28 -6.64 24.59
N SER A 57 -3.55 -7.05 23.54
CA SER A 57 -2.28 -6.43 23.16
C SER A 57 -2.51 -5.27 22.20
N VAL A 58 -1.62 -4.27 22.18
CA VAL A 58 -1.69 -3.17 21.21
C VAL A 58 -1.62 -3.72 19.80
N TYR A 59 -2.57 -3.32 18.95
CA TYR A 59 -2.61 -3.63 17.53
C TYR A 59 -2.31 -2.34 16.77
N MET A 60 -1.12 -2.29 16.16
CA MET A 60 -0.86 -1.36 15.08
C MET A 60 -1.29 -2.07 13.80
N PRO A 61 -2.35 -1.62 13.10
CA PRO A 61 -2.58 -2.10 11.76
C PRO A 61 -1.37 -1.68 10.93
N ASP A 62 -0.62 -2.66 10.43
CA ASP A 62 0.39 -2.41 9.41
C ASP A 62 -0.31 -1.62 8.30
N ALA A 63 0.09 -0.36 8.10
CA ALA A 63 -0.50 0.52 7.11
C ALA A 63 -0.59 -0.24 5.79
N ALA A 64 -1.83 -0.50 5.36
CA ALA A 64 -2.23 -1.32 4.21
C ALA A 64 -1.06 -1.74 3.31
N SER A 65 -0.39 -2.85 3.64
CA SER A 65 0.40 -3.57 2.67
C SER A 65 -0.63 -4.29 1.78
N GLU A 66 -1.03 -3.64 0.69
CA GLU A 66 -1.67 -4.34 -0.41
C GLU A 66 -0.72 -5.44 -0.86
N LYS A 67 -0.92 -6.65 -0.34
CA LYS A 67 -0.33 -7.87 -0.87
C LYS A 67 -1.02 -8.22 -2.18
N GLY A 68 -1.06 -7.28 -3.12
CA GLY A 68 -1.23 -7.58 -4.52
C GLY A 68 0.01 -8.37 -4.93
N SER A 69 -0.17 -9.64 -5.24
CA SER A 69 0.91 -10.53 -5.65
C SER A 69 1.73 -9.88 -6.77
N ALA A 70 2.93 -9.39 -6.43
CA ALA A 70 3.89 -8.79 -7.36
C ALA A 70 4.29 -9.75 -8.50
N ALA A 71 3.93 -11.03 -8.39
CA ALA A 71 3.99 -12.02 -9.46
C ALA A 71 3.45 -11.49 -10.80
N TRP A 72 2.35 -10.73 -10.80
CA TRP A 72 1.79 -10.18 -12.03
C TRP A 72 2.74 -9.17 -12.71
N MET A 73 3.49 -8.39 -11.93
CA MET A 73 4.45 -7.41 -12.45
C MET A 73 5.65 -8.10 -13.11
N TYR A 74 6.12 -9.21 -12.55
CA TYR A 74 7.18 -10.01 -13.18
C TYR A 74 6.70 -10.66 -14.47
N VAL A 75 5.45 -11.15 -14.51
CA VAL A 75 4.85 -11.70 -15.73
C VAL A 75 4.81 -10.62 -16.82
N VAL A 76 4.30 -9.42 -16.53
CA VAL A 76 4.25 -8.33 -17.51
C VAL A 76 5.65 -7.85 -17.90
N GLY A 77 6.56 -7.75 -16.94
CA GLY A 77 7.94 -7.32 -17.16
C GLY A 77 8.74 -8.26 -18.06
N PHE A 78 8.43 -9.56 -18.10
CA PHE A 78 9.12 -10.53 -18.95
C PHE A 78 8.38 -10.82 -20.26
N LEU A 79 7.04 -10.77 -20.26
CA LEU A 79 6.23 -11.04 -21.44
C LEU A 79 6.26 -9.90 -22.46
N PHE A 80 6.21 -8.65 -22.00
CA PHE A 80 6.20 -7.47 -22.88
C PHE A 80 7.49 -7.34 -23.72
N PRO A 81 8.70 -7.54 -23.16
CA PRO A 81 9.94 -7.56 -23.95
C PRO A 81 9.98 -8.71 -24.97
N LEU A 82 9.52 -9.90 -24.58
CA LEU A 82 9.47 -11.05 -25.48
C LEU A 82 8.57 -10.78 -26.69
N ILE A 83 7.38 -10.22 -26.46
CA ILE A 83 6.45 -9.83 -27.53
C ILE A 83 7.10 -8.76 -28.43
N GLY A 84 7.74 -7.75 -27.85
CA GLY A 84 8.43 -6.70 -28.60
C GLY A 84 9.58 -7.23 -29.48
N ILE A 85 10.35 -8.21 -28.98
CA ILE A 85 11.43 -8.86 -29.74
C ILE A 85 10.86 -9.68 -30.90
N ILE A 86 9.82 -10.49 -30.65
CA ILE A 86 9.18 -11.33 -31.68
C ILE A 86 8.62 -10.45 -32.80
N LEU A 87 7.87 -9.39 -32.46
CA LEU A 87 7.33 -8.45 -33.45
C LEU A 87 8.43 -7.70 -34.20
N GLY A 88 9.49 -7.28 -33.51
CA GLY A 88 10.64 -6.64 -34.15
C GLY A 88 11.29 -7.53 -35.22
N ILE A 89 11.49 -8.82 -34.92
CA ILE A 89 12.04 -9.79 -35.89
C ILE A 89 11.08 -10.01 -37.06
N VAL A 90 9.77 -10.14 -36.82
CA VAL A 90 8.77 -10.33 -37.88
C VAL A 90 8.72 -9.12 -38.83
N TYR A 91 8.79 -7.90 -38.30
CA TYR A 91 8.79 -6.67 -39.12
C TYR A 91 10.05 -6.54 -39.97
N ILE A 92 11.22 -6.91 -39.45
CA ILE A 92 12.46 -6.99 -40.24
C ILE A 92 12.30 -8.02 -41.37
N ALA A 93 11.70 -9.18 -41.08
CA ALA A 93 11.44 -10.20 -42.10
C ALA A 93 10.45 -9.73 -43.19
N ARG A 94 9.57 -8.77 -42.88
CA ARG A 94 8.65 -8.14 -43.85
C ARG A 94 9.28 -7.04 -44.72
N LYS A 95 10.60 -6.79 -44.62
CA LYS A 95 11.32 -5.66 -45.24
C LYS A 95 10.91 -4.28 -44.71
N GLU A 96 10.31 -4.22 -43.53
CA GLU A 96 9.97 -2.96 -42.84
C GLU A 96 11.02 -2.65 -41.76
N ASP A 97 12.27 -2.52 -42.20
CA ASP A 97 13.46 -2.47 -41.32
C ASP A 97 13.46 -1.28 -40.35
N ALA A 98 12.88 -0.15 -40.75
CA ALA A 98 12.81 1.06 -39.92
C ALA A 98 11.92 0.86 -38.67
N LEU A 99 10.76 0.21 -38.86
CA LEU A 99 9.83 -0.08 -37.77
C LEU A 99 10.36 -1.22 -36.90
N GLY A 100 10.88 -2.29 -37.51
CA GLY A 100 11.43 -3.44 -36.78
C GLY A 100 12.61 -3.06 -35.87
N LYS A 101 13.57 -2.26 -36.37
CA LYS A 101 14.71 -1.78 -35.57
C LYS A 101 14.26 -0.88 -34.41
N SER A 102 13.28 -0.02 -34.65
CA SER A 102 12.74 0.85 -33.59
C SER A 102 12.05 0.02 -32.51
N LEU A 103 11.24 -0.98 -32.88
CA LEU A 103 10.57 -1.88 -31.91
C LEU A 103 11.56 -2.65 -31.03
N LEU A 104 12.66 -3.15 -31.61
CA LEU A 104 13.71 -3.85 -30.85
C LEU A 104 14.38 -2.92 -29.84
N LEU A 105 14.68 -1.68 -30.23
CA LEU A 105 15.25 -0.68 -29.32
C LEU A 105 14.28 -0.34 -28.19
N PHE A 106 13.01 -0.08 -28.50
CA PHE A 106 12.00 0.18 -27.48
C PHE A 106 11.83 -1.01 -26.52
N SER A 107 11.84 -2.25 -27.03
CA SER A 107 11.69 -3.46 -26.21
C SER A 107 12.79 -3.61 -25.15
N ILE A 108 14.02 -3.18 -25.45
CA ILE A 108 15.18 -3.29 -24.55
C ILE A 108 15.28 -2.09 -23.60
N PHE A 109 15.12 -0.86 -24.11
CA PHE A 109 15.37 0.36 -23.34
C PHE A 109 14.16 0.80 -22.49
N ALA A 110 12.93 0.54 -22.94
CA ALA A 110 11.73 0.90 -22.18
C ALA A 110 11.62 0.24 -20.79
N PRO A 111 11.90 -1.07 -20.61
CA PRO A 111 11.83 -1.69 -19.28
C PRO A 111 12.91 -1.17 -18.32
N MET A 112 14.11 -0.84 -18.82
CA MET A 112 15.15 -0.21 -18.00
C MET A 112 14.71 1.18 -17.51
N ALA A 113 14.16 2.01 -18.41
CA ALA A 113 13.65 3.33 -18.05
C ALA A 113 12.46 3.25 -17.07
N ALA A 114 11.51 2.35 -17.33
CA ALA A 114 10.37 2.12 -16.45
C ALA A 114 10.80 1.63 -15.05
N GLY A 115 11.79 0.75 -14.98
CA GLY A 115 12.36 0.27 -13.72
C GLY A 115 13.03 1.37 -12.90
N VAL A 116 13.80 2.26 -13.55
CA VAL A 116 14.41 3.43 -12.89
C VAL A 116 13.35 4.40 -12.35
N VAL A 117 12.34 4.72 -13.16
CA VAL A 117 11.24 5.61 -12.74
C VAL A 117 10.48 5.01 -11.56
N LEU A 118 10.14 3.73 -11.61
CA LEU A 118 9.49 3.03 -10.49
C LEU A 118 10.37 2.99 -9.24
N GLY A 119 11.67 2.78 -9.39
CA GLY A 119 12.64 2.83 -8.29
C GLY A 119 12.68 4.19 -7.59
N ILE A 120 12.66 5.28 -8.37
CA ILE A 120 12.60 6.66 -7.84
C ILE A 120 11.26 6.91 -7.13
N LEU A 121 10.14 6.51 -7.73
CA LEU A 121 8.80 6.70 -7.15
C LEU A 121 8.58 5.93 -5.85
N THR A 122 9.24 4.80 -5.69
CA THR A 122 9.15 3.95 -4.49
C THR A 122 10.22 4.26 -3.43
N GLY A 123 11.13 5.22 -3.70
CA GLY A 123 12.20 5.59 -2.77
C GLY A 123 13.25 4.48 -2.58
N LEU A 124 13.41 3.61 -3.58
CA LEU A 124 14.36 2.49 -3.58
C LEU A 124 15.78 2.89 -4.07
N PHE A 125 15.96 4.15 -4.48
CA PHE A 125 17.23 4.77 -4.92
C PHE A 125 17.47 6.09 -4.20
#